data_AF-A0A920Q1Z9-F1
#
_entry.id   AF-A0A920Q1Z9-F1
#
_cell.length_a   1.000
_cell.length_b   1.000
_cell.length_c   1.000
_cell.angle_alpha   90.00
_cell.angle_beta   90.00
_cell.angle_gamma   90.00
#
_symmetry.space_group_name_H-M   'P 1'
#
loop_
_entity.id
_entity.type
_entity.pdbx_description
1 polymer ?
#
loop_
_entity_poly.entity_id
_entity_poly.type
_entity_poly.pdbx_seq_one_letter_code
_entity_poly.pdbx_strand_id
1 'polypeptide(L)' 'MMADLRESGSIEQDADVVLFLYRDEVYNADTADIGMSEVIVSKHRNGPTGTVRLAWIPRYTRFSNMPKAR' A
#
# COMPACT_ATOMS: atom_id res chain seq x y z
N MET A 1 10.22 3.34 5.60
CA MET A 1 9.38 3.61 4.41
C MET A 1 9.29 5.08 4.02
N MET A 2 9.62 6.07 4.88
CA MET A 2 9.70 7.47 4.42
C MET A 2 11.03 7.82 3.75
N ALA A 3 12.08 7.04 3.98
CA ALA A 3 13.38 7.22 3.34
C ALA A 3 13.33 7.12 1.80
N ASP A 4 12.34 6.42 1.24
CA ASP A 4 12.15 6.29 -0.20
C ASP A 4 11.71 7.60 -0.86
N LEU A 5 11.16 8.54 -0.07
CA LEU A 5 10.82 9.89 -0.51
C LEU A 5 11.85 10.94 -0.09
N ARG A 6 12.98 10.52 0.53
CA ARG A 6 13.99 11.44 1.06
C ARG A 6 14.58 12.36 -0.01
N GLU A 7 14.67 11.90 -1.25
CA GLU A 7 15.15 12.69 -2.40
C GLU A 7 14.04 13.55 -3.04
N SER A 8 12.77 13.33 -2.66
CA SER A 8 11.63 14.11 -3.18
C SER A 8 11.48 15.49 -2.54
N GLY A 9 12.31 15.81 -1.54
CA GLY A 9 12.39 17.13 -0.91
C GLY A 9 11.08 17.55 -0.24
N SER A 10 10.40 18.54 -0.82
CA SER A 10 9.20 19.15 -0.23
C SER A 10 7.95 18.27 -0.35
N ILE A 11 7.91 17.31 -1.28
CA ILE A 11 6.71 16.52 -1.57
C ILE A 11 6.25 15.73 -0.34
N GLU A 12 7.18 15.09 0.37
CA GLU A 12 6.87 14.38 1.61
C GLU A 12 6.32 15.33 2.67
N GLN A 13 6.89 16.53 2.78
CA GLN A 13 6.50 17.51 3.79
C GLN A 13 5.11 18.08 3.49
N ASP A 14 4.83 18.39 2.23
CA ASP A 14 3.62 19.07 1.76
C ASP A 14 2.41 18.15 1.68
N ALA A 15 2.60 16.85 1.43
CA ALA A 15 1.51 15.89 1.31
C ALA A 15 0.68 15.77 2.62
N ASP A 16 -0.64 15.79 2.50
CA ASP A 16 -1.54 15.51 3.63
C ASP A 16 -1.65 14.01 3.93
N VAL A 17 -1.62 13.19 2.87
CA VAL A 17 -1.66 11.73 2.94
C VAL A 17 -0.62 11.15 2.00
N VAL A 18 0.13 10.14 2.47
CA VAL A 18 1.08 9.38 1.66
C VAL A 18 0.71 7.90 1.77
N LEU A 19 0.57 7.25 0.60
CA LEU A 19 0.21 5.85 0.47
C LEU A 19 1.33 5.14 -0.28
N PHE A 20 1.85 4.08 0.30
CA PHE A 20 2.70 3.14 -0.42
C PHE A 20 1.90 1.90 -0.80
N LEU A 21 2.16 1.39 -1.99
CA LEU A 21 1.62 0.13 -2.46
C LEU A 21 2.72 -0.92 -2.41
N TYR A 22 2.46 -2.01 -1.73
CA TYR A 22 3.33 -3.16 -1.69
C TYR A 22 2.57 -4.40 -2.14
N ARG A 23 3.23 -5.23 -2.95
CA ARG A 23 2.73 -6.51 -3.45
C ARG A 23 3.88 -7.49 -3.35
N ASP A 24 3.81 -8.41 -2.39
CA ASP A 24 4.89 -9.37 -2.14
C ASP A 24 5.12 -10.27 -3.36
N GLU A 25 4.04 -10.65 -4.06
CA GLU A 25 4.09 -11.48 -5.28
C GLU A 25 4.96 -10.91 -6.42
N VAL A 26 5.25 -9.61 -6.42
CA VAL A 26 6.11 -8.96 -7.43
C VAL A 26 7.60 -9.27 -7.18
N TYR A 27 7.96 -9.48 -5.91
CA TYR A 27 9.35 -9.65 -5.48
C TYR A 27 9.65 -11.08 -5.02
N ASN A 28 8.62 -11.80 -4.56
CA ASN A 28 8.69 -13.17 -4.06
C ASN A 28 7.66 -14.04 -4.78
N ALA A 29 8.13 -14.85 -5.73
CA ALA A 29 7.26 -15.72 -6.52
C ALA A 29 6.57 -16.84 -5.70
N ASP A 30 7.16 -17.22 -4.56
CA ASP A 30 6.66 -18.31 -3.69
C ASP A 30 5.87 -17.78 -2.48
N THR A 31 5.44 -16.52 -2.51
CA THR A 31 4.67 -15.93 -1.42
C THR A 31 3.34 -16.64 -1.19
N ALA A 32 2.88 -16.68 0.06
CA ALA A 32 1.54 -17.12 0.40
C ALA A 32 0.47 -16.05 0.09
N ASP A 33 0.88 -14.80 -0.14
CA ASP A 33 0.01 -13.63 -0.30
C ASP A 33 -0.28 -13.29 -1.78
N ILE A 34 -0.40 -14.33 -2.63
CA ILE A 34 -0.72 -14.16 -4.07
C ILE A 34 -2.07 -13.46 -4.24
N GLY A 35 -2.10 -12.45 -5.13
CA GLY A 35 -3.29 -11.64 -5.36
C GLY A 35 -3.63 -10.71 -4.19
N MET A 36 -2.71 -10.47 -3.25
CA MET A 36 -2.86 -9.51 -2.17
C MET A 36 -1.99 -8.27 -2.41
N SER A 37 -2.49 -7.12 -2.01
CA SER A 37 -1.71 -5.88 -1.93
C SER A 37 -1.92 -5.19 -0.60
N GLU A 38 -0.80 -4.76 -0.03
CA GLU A 38 -0.77 -3.91 1.15
C GLU A 38 -0.77 -2.44 0.72
N VAL A 39 -1.81 -1.73 1.14
CA VAL A 39 -1.89 -0.26 1.04
C VAL A 39 -1.46 0.31 2.38
N ILE A 40 -0.29 0.92 2.40
CA ILE A 40 0.37 1.39 3.61
C ILE A 40 0.19 2.90 3.68
N VAL A 41 -0.67 3.35 4.59
CA VAL A 41 -0.85 4.77 4.92
C VAL A 41 0.33 5.19 5.78
N SER A 42 1.38 5.73 5.16
CA SER A 42 2.61 6.12 5.86
C SER A 42 2.52 7.52 6.47
N LYS A 43 1.68 8.39 5.91
CA LYS A 43 1.36 9.72 6.46
C LYS A 43 -0.13 9.98 6.31
N HIS A 44 -0.71 10.57 7.35
CA HIS A 44 -2.06 11.11 7.32
C HIS A 44 -2.14 12.26 8.36
N ARG A 45 -2.18 13.52 7.92
CA ARG A 45 -2.17 14.67 8.85
C ARG A 45 -3.41 14.76 9.74
N ASN A 46 -4.54 14.28 9.24
CA ASN A 46 -5.86 14.44 9.88
C ASN A 46 -6.48 13.11 10.33
N GLY A 47 -5.70 12.04 10.44
CA GLY A 47 -6.24 10.73 10.80
C GLY A 47 -5.18 9.66 11.01
N PRO A 48 -5.60 8.41 11.24
CA PRO A 48 -4.67 7.34 11.56
C PRO A 48 -3.85 6.91 10.34
N THR A 49 -2.63 6.47 10.62
CA THR A 49 -1.80 5.68 9.71
C THR A 49 -2.04 4.20 9.96
N GLY A 50 -1.58 3.35 9.03
CA GLY A 50 -1.73 1.90 9.14
C GLY A 50 -1.69 1.20 7.79
N THR A 51 -1.78 -0.12 7.83
CA THR A 51 -1.78 -0.95 6.62
C THR A 51 -3.16 -1.56 6.41
N VAL A 52 -3.67 -1.43 5.19
CA VAL A 52 -4.91 -2.07 4.75
C VAL A 52 -4.56 -3.11 3.69
N ARG A 53 -5.07 -4.33 3.87
CA ARG A 53 -4.93 -5.40 2.88
C ARG A 53 -6.10 -5.38 1.91
N LEU A 54 -5.78 -5.42 0.62
CA LEU A 54 -6.74 -5.46 -0.48
C LEU A 54 -6.44 -6.65 -1.39
N ALA A 55 -7.48 -7.17 -2.04
CA ALA A 55 -7.31 -8.13 -3.13
C ALA A 55 -6.90 -7.38 -4.41
N TRP A 56 -5.86 -7.86 -5.09
CA TRP A 56 -5.38 -7.36 -6.37
C TRP A 56 -5.84 -8.27 -7.51
N ILE A 57 -6.52 -7.71 -8.50
CA ILE A 57 -7.07 -8.43 -9.66
C ILE A 57 -6.37 -7.92 -10.92
N PRO A 58 -5.26 -8.57 -11.35
CA PRO A 58 -4.35 -8.02 -12.37
C PRO A 58 -5.01 -7.86 -13.73
N ARG A 59 -5.91 -8.77 -14.12
CA ARG A 59 -6.63 -8.72 -15.41
C ARG A 59 -7.39 -7.40 -15.62
N TYR A 60 -7.78 -6.73 -14.54
CA TYR A 60 -8.56 -5.51 -14.57
C TYR A 60 -7.85 -4.31 -13.94
N THR A 61 -6.59 -4.47 -13.52
CA THR A 61 -5.84 -3.44 -12.78
C THR A 61 -6.65 -2.92 -11.59
N ARG A 62 -7.31 -3.82 -10.85
CA ARG A 62 -8.33 -3.46 -9.86
C ARG A 62 -7.98 -3.94 -8.47
N PHE A 63 -8.20 -3.08 -7.48
CA PHE A 63 -8.23 -3.44 -6.06
C PHE A 63 -9.67 -3.69 -5.60
N SER A 64 -9.84 -4.68 -4.73
CA SER A 64 -11.12 -5.01 -4.09
C SER A 64 -10.93 -5.21 -2.60
N ASN A 65 -11.98 -5.00 -1.82
CA ASN A 65 -11.97 -5.29 -0.39
C ASN A 65 -11.68 -6.77 -0.16
N MET A 66 -10.87 -7.07 0.86
CA MET A 66 -10.71 -8.44 1.32
C MET A 66 -12.05 -8.98 1.82
N PRO A 67 -12.34 -10.28 1.62
CA PRO A 67 -13.49 -10.91 2.25
C PRO A 67 -13.45 -10.66 3.76
N LYS A 68 -14.56 -10.23 4.34
CA LYS A 68 -14.66 -10.18 5.80
C LYS A 68 -14.49 -11.61 6.32
N ALA A 69 -13.52 -11.83 7.22
CA ALA A 69 -13.52 -13.03 8.04
C ALA A 69 -14.88 -13.07 8.76
N ARG A 70 -15.60 -14.18 8.61
CA ARG A 70 -16.90 -14.38 9.26
C ARG A 70 -16.73 -14.62 10.75
#